data_AF-A0A8D9AW28-F1
#
_entry.id   AF-A0A8D9AW28-F1
#
_cell.length_a   1.000
_cell.length_b   1.000
_cell.length_c   1.000
_cell.angle_alpha   90.00
_cell.angle_beta   90.00
_cell.angle_gamma   90.00
#
_symmetry.space_group_name_H-M   'P 1'
#
loop_
_entity.id
_entity.type
_entity.pdbx_description
1 polymer ?
#
loop_
_entity_poly.entity_id
_entity_poly.type
_entity_poly.pdbx_seq_one_letter_code
_entity_poly.pdbx_strand_id
1 'polypeptide(L)'
;MRQPERNRKSKAVQLSNRMGAVFKSHNLTLDTKMRLLRCYVFSVLFYGVESWTLNETISNKLNAFEMWLYRRILKIPWTARITNENVLKRMNKNKEIMNTVKARKLQYLGHIMRNENRYELLQAIKSSESISEDYKVEEYPG
;
A
#
# COMPACT_ATOMS: atom_id res chain seq x y z
N MET A 1 -5.99 9.97 -15.61
CA MET A 1 -5.38 10.03 -14.25
C MET A 1 -4.41 8.86 -14.06
N ARG A 2 -3.13 9.15 -13.78
CA ARG A 2 -2.09 8.12 -13.54
C ARG A 2 -2.16 7.70 -12.08
N GLN A 3 -2.61 6.47 -11.83
CA GLN A 3 -2.89 6.00 -10.48
C GLN A 3 -1.60 5.92 -9.61
N PRO A 4 -1.57 6.50 -8.40
CA PRO A 4 -0.36 6.70 -7.59
C PRO A 4 0.32 5.39 -7.14
N GLU A 5 -0.42 4.29 -7.04
CA GLU A 5 0.10 2.99 -6.62
C GLU A 5 1.11 2.40 -7.60
N ARG A 6 0.93 2.64 -8.91
CA ARG A 6 1.85 2.14 -9.95
C ARG A 6 3.25 2.77 -9.81
N ASN A 7 3.29 4.08 -9.51
CA ASN A 7 4.55 4.80 -9.35
C ASN A 7 5.30 4.35 -8.09
N ARG A 8 4.61 4.07 -6.99
CA ARG A 8 5.23 3.67 -5.72
C ARG A 8 5.79 2.25 -5.77
N LYS A 9 5.04 1.31 -6.34
CA LYS A 9 5.55 -0.05 -6.60
C LYS A 9 6.81 -0.01 -7.47
N SER A 10 6.82 0.79 -8.54
CA SER A 10 8.01 0.95 -9.40
C SER A 10 9.22 1.48 -8.63
N LYS A 11 9.04 2.52 -7.80
CA LYS A 11 10.11 3.04 -6.93
C LYS A 11 10.63 1.99 -5.94
N ALA A 12 9.74 1.23 -5.31
CA ALA A 12 10.12 0.15 -4.39
C ALA A 12 10.91 -0.97 -5.10
N VAL A 13 10.53 -1.33 -6.34
CA VAL A 13 11.28 -2.27 -7.18
C VAL A 13 12.68 -1.75 -7.50
N GLN A 14 12.78 -0.48 -7.92
CA GLN A 14 14.07 0.15 -8.22
C GLN A 14 14.99 0.18 -6.99
N LEU A 15 14.45 0.52 -5.82
CA LEU A 15 15.20 0.51 -4.56
C LEU A 15 15.66 -0.90 -4.18
N SER A 16 14.78 -1.89 -4.28
CA SER A 16 15.13 -3.30 -4.07
C SER A 16 16.26 -3.74 -5.02
N ASN A 17 16.23 -3.27 -6.27
CA ASN A 17 17.29 -3.54 -7.25
C ASN A 17 18.64 -2.97 -6.83
N ARG A 18 18.68 -1.70 -6.39
CA ARG A 18 19.89 -1.06 -5.86
C ARG A 18 20.43 -1.77 -4.62
N MET A 19 19.55 -2.24 -3.75
CA MET A 19 19.91 -3.02 -2.55
C MET A 19 20.25 -4.49 -2.84
N GLY A 20 20.34 -4.89 -4.11
CA GLY A 20 20.57 -6.28 -4.50
C GLY A 20 21.82 -6.92 -3.89
N ALA A 21 22.91 -6.16 -3.76
CA ALA A 21 24.15 -6.65 -3.14
C ALA A 21 23.95 -6.99 -1.65
N VAL A 22 23.24 -6.13 -0.91
CA VAL A 22 22.91 -6.33 0.51
C VAL A 22 22.10 -7.60 0.71
N PHE A 23 21.06 -7.82 -0.10
CA PHE A 23 20.22 -9.02 0.01
C PHE A 23 20.98 -10.30 -0.35
N LYS A 24 21.95 -10.24 -1.26
CA LYS A 24 22.77 -11.38 -1.68
C LYS A 24 23.94 -11.70 -0.74
N SER A 25 24.40 -10.74 0.06
CA SER A 25 25.53 -10.91 0.98
C SER A 25 25.36 -12.11 1.93
N HIS A 26 26.45 -12.84 2.21
CA HIS A 26 26.43 -13.94 3.19
C HIS A 26 26.65 -13.46 4.62
N ASN A 27 27.29 -12.30 4.80
CA ASN A 27 27.69 -11.77 6.11
C ASN A 27 26.51 -11.21 6.93
N LEU A 28 25.34 -11.02 6.32
CA LEU A 28 24.16 -10.48 6.99
C LEU A 28 23.16 -11.61 7.29
N THR A 29 22.66 -11.62 8.52
CA THR A 29 21.59 -12.52 8.94
C THR A 29 20.28 -12.19 8.20
N LEU A 30 19.38 -13.18 8.12
CA LEU A 30 18.07 -13.00 7.50
C LEU A 30 17.24 -11.93 8.21
N ASP A 31 17.37 -11.80 9.53
CA ASP A 31 16.65 -10.78 10.30
C ASP A 31 17.13 -9.37 9.94
N THR A 32 18.45 -9.12 9.89
CA THR A 32 19.00 -7.83 9.50
C THR A 32 18.56 -7.43 8.08
N LYS A 33 18.59 -8.37 7.13
CA LYS A 33 18.08 -8.13 5.77
C LYS A 33 16.59 -7.78 5.76
N MET A 34 15.80 -8.44 6.61
CA MET A 34 14.38 -8.16 6.74
C MET A 34 14.13 -6.77 7.35
N ARG A 35 14.89 -6.37 8.36
CA ARG A 35 14.81 -5.04 8.96
C ARG A 35 15.12 -3.96 7.93
N LEU A 36 16.15 -4.16 7.11
CA LEU A 36 16.49 -3.26 6.00
C LEU A 36 15.37 -3.22 4.94
N LEU A 37 14.80 -4.36 4.58
CA LEU A 37 13.66 -4.41 3.65
C LEU A 37 12.48 -3.57 4.16
N ARG A 38 12.12 -3.75 5.44
CA ARG A 38 11.03 -3.01 6.09
C ARG A 38 11.32 -1.51 6.16
N CYS A 39 12.55 -1.14 6.50
CA CYS A 39 12.96 0.26 6.63
C CYS A 39 12.97 1.01 5.28
N TYR A 40 13.49 0.40 4.23
CA TYR A 40 13.72 1.09 2.95
C TYR A 40 12.65 0.79 1.89
N VAL A 41 12.38 -0.48 1.62
CA VAL A 41 11.49 -0.86 0.52
C VAL A 41 10.03 -0.71 0.93
N PHE A 42 9.68 -1.12 2.14
CA PHE A 42 8.29 -1.10 2.59
C PHE A 42 7.82 0.30 2.96
N SER A 43 8.69 1.13 3.52
CA SER A 43 8.39 2.55 3.76
C SER A 43 7.98 3.27 2.46
N VAL A 44 8.73 3.04 1.36
CA VAL A 44 8.42 3.60 0.04
C VAL A 44 7.13 3.02 -0.54
N LEU A 45 6.91 1.71 -0.36
CA LEU A 45 5.70 1.03 -0.85
C LEU A 45 4.45 1.52 -0.14
N PHE A 46 4.49 1.63 1.19
CA PHE A 46 3.32 1.98 2.00
C PHE A 46 3.06 3.49 2.08
N TYR A 47 3.92 4.31 1.50
CA TYR A 47 3.68 5.75 1.45
C TYR A 47 2.38 6.05 0.70
N GLY A 48 1.41 6.65 1.40
CA GLY A 48 0.11 7.01 0.86
C GLY A 48 -0.77 5.82 0.50
N VAL A 49 -0.57 4.65 1.12
CA VAL A 49 -1.40 3.46 0.85
C VAL A 49 -2.86 3.61 1.28
N GLU A 50 -3.11 4.55 2.18
CA GLU A 50 -4.45 4.87 2.71
C GLU A 50 -5.37 5.36 1.59
N SER A 51 -4.85 6.12 0.64
CA SER A 51 -5.60 6.69 -0.49
C SER A 51 -5.73 5.74 -1.70
N TRP A 52 -5.11 4.56 -1.67
CA TRP A 52 -5.20 3.62 -2.80
C TRP A 52 -6.53 2.86 -2.81
N THR A 53 -7.16 2.70 -3.95
CA THR A 53 -8.32 1.79 -4.05
C THR A 53 -7.85 0.34 -3.99
N LEU A 54 -8.33 -0.44 -3.02
CA LEU A 54 -7.96 -1.86 -2.89
C LEU A 54 -8.79 -2.72 -3.84
N ASN A 55 -8.20 -3.05 -4.98
CA ASN A 55 -8.76 -4.03 -5.91
C ASN A 55 -8.02 -5.36 -5.79
N GLU A 56 -8.69 -6.45 -6.16
CA GLU A 56 -8.09 -7.79 -6.17
C GLU A 56 -6.79 -7.85 -7.00
N THR A 57 -6.78 -7.17 -8.14
CA THR A 57 -5.59 -7.03 -9.00
C THR A 57 -4.40 -6.40 -8.27
N ILE A 58 -4.63 -5.38 -7.44
CA ILE A 58 -3.58 -4.73 -6.66
C ILE A 58 -3.13 -5.66 -5.54
N SER A 59 -4.08 -6.32 -4.86
CA SER A 59 -3.80 -7.30 -3.82
C SER A 59 -2.91 -8.43 -4.31
N ASN A 60 -3.23 -9.01 -5.47
CA ASN A 60 -2.43 -10.06 -6.11
C ASN A 60 -1.04 -9.54 -6.51
N LYS A 61 -0.95 -8.31 -7.02
CA LYS A 61 0.33 -7.66 -7.36
C LYS A 61 1.21 -7.39 -6.15
N LEU A 62 0.64 -7.10 -4.98
CA LEU A 62 1.37 -6.90 -3.73
C LEU A 62 1.82 -8.24 -3.14
N ASN A 63 0.96 -9.25 -3.14
CA ASN A 63 1.32 -10.60 -2.71
C ASN A 63 2.47 -11.18 -3.57
N ALA A 64 2.40 -11.02 -4.89
CA ALA A 64 3.47 -11.46 -5.79
C ALA A 64 4.77 -10.67 -5.56
N PHE A 65 4.67 -9.37 -5.29
CA PHE A 65 5.83 -8.52 -4.97
C PHE A 65 6.52 -8.95 -3.67
N GLU A 66 5.76 -9.27 -2.63
CA GLU A 66 6.28 -9.80 -1.38
C GLU A 66 7.05 -11.11 -1.60
N MET A 67 6.46 -12.04 -2.35
CA MET A 67 7.07 -13.32 -2.68
C MET A 67 8.34 -13.18 -3.51
N TRP A 68 8.40 -12.18 -4.39
CA TRP A 68 9.59 -11.84 -5.16
C TRP A 68 10.73 -11.34 -4.26
N LEU A 69 10.43 -10.48 -3.28
CA LEU A 69 11.42 -9.98 -2.33
C LEU A 69 11.97 -11.09 -1.42
N TYR A 70 11.11 -11.97 -0.91
CA TYR A 70 11.55 -13.10 -0.07
C TYR A 70 12.44 -14.08 -0.82
N ARG A 71 12.09 -14.41 -2.07
CA ARG A 71 12.96 -15.24 -2.92
C ARG A 71 14.32 -14.60 -3.13
N ARG A 72 14.36 -13.27 -3.29
CA ARG A 72 15.61 -12.52 -3.45
C ARG A 72 16.49 -12.56 -2.20
N ILE A 73 15.91 -12.41 -1.01
CA ILE A 73 16.63 -12.51 0.27
C ILE A 73 17.17 -13.92 0.49
N LEU A 74 16.37 -14.95 0.16
CA LEU A 74 16.76 -16.35 0.25
C LEU A 74 17.66 -16.82 -0.91
N LYS A 75 17.92 -15.96 -1.90
CA LYS A 75 18.71 -16.28 -3.10
C LYS A 75 18.18 -17.50 -3.87
N ILE A 76 16.87 -17.68 -3.87
CA ILE A 76 16.22 -18.78 -4.60
C ILE A 76 16.23 -18.45 -6.09
N PRO A 77 16.87 -19.27 -6.94
CA PRO A 77 16.81 -19.07 -8.38
C PRO A 77 15.40 -19.38 -8.89
N TRP A 78 15.01 -18.74 -9.98
CA TRP A 78 13.69 -18.93 -10.59
C TRP A 78 13.48 -20.37 -11.09
N THR A 79 14.55 -21.08 -11.44
CA THR A 79 14.55 -22.48 -11.89
C THR A 79 14.21 -23.49 -10.80
N ALA A 80 14.36 -23.13 -9.52
CA ALA A 80 14.16 -24.07 -8.42
C ALA A 80 12.69 -24.49 -8.21
N ARG A 81 11.73 -23.86 -8.89
CA ARG A 81 10.28 -24.18 -8.84
C ARG A 81 9.72 -24.37 -7.42
N ILE A 82 10.23 -23.61 -6.46
CA ILE A 82 9.82 -23.69 -5.06
C ILE A 82 8.47 -23.01 -4.86
N THR A 83 7.55 -23.69 -4.18
CA THR A 83 6.22 -23.17 -3.83
C THR A 83 6.31 -21.97 -2.89
N ASN A 84 5.31 -21.07 -2.95
CA ASN A 84 5.27 -19.88 -2.08
C ASN A 84 5.22 -20.26 -0.59
N GLU A 85 4.56 -21.36 -0.25
CA GLU A 85 4.49 -21.88 1.11
C GLU A 85 5.87 -22.27 1.65
N ASN A 86 6.68 -22.96 0.84
CA ASN A 86 8.03 -23.33 1.23
C ASN A 86 8.96 -22.12 1.37
N VAL A 87 8.75 -21.06 0.57
CA VAL A 87 9.45 -19.78 0.75
C VAL A 87 9.11 -19.17 2.11
N LEU A 88 7.83 -19.14 2.48
CA LEU A 88 7.37 -18.62 3.78
C LEU A 88 7.90 -19.44 4.96
N LYS A 89 7.89 -20.78 4.85
CA LYS A 89 8.49 -21.69 5.85
C LYS A 89 9.98 -21.39 6.05
N ARG A 90 10.76 -21.23 4.98
CA ARG A 90 12.19 -20.88 5.06
C ARG A 90 12.43 -19.50 5.66
N MET A 91 11.54 -18.55 5.40
CA MET A 91 11.58 -17.23 6.01
C MET A 91 11.11 -17.24 7.48
N ASN A 92 10.52 -18.34 7.95
CA ASN A 92 9.87 -18.49 9.25
C ASN A 92 8.86 -17.37 9.55
N LYS A 93 7.98 -17.04 8.58
CA LYS A 93 7.00 -15.96 8.71
C LYS A 93 5.83 -16.09 7.73
N ASN A 94 4.76 -15.37 8.02
CA ASN A 94 3.59 -15.22 7.15
C ASN A 94 3.70 -13.95 6.27
N LYS A 95 2.77 -13.80 5.33
CA LYS A 95 2.64 -12.58 4.52
C LYS A 95 2.28 -11.38 5.41
N GLU A 96 2.99 -10.27 5.25
CA GLU A 96 2.84 -9.07 6.08
C GLU A 96 2.31 -7.85 5.31
N ILE A 97 2.52 -7.79 3.99
CA ILE A 97 2.19 -6.58 3.22
C ILE A 97 0.69 -6.29 3.27
N MET A 98 -0.13 -7.27 2.91
CA MET A 98 -1.59 -7.10 2.85
C MET A 98 -2.19 -6.73 4.22
N ASN A 99 -1.73 -7.38 5.29
CA ASN A 99 -2.19 -7.11 6.64
C ASN A 99 -1.84 -5.68 7.07
N THR A 100 -0.62 -5.23 6.75
CA THR A 100 -0.17 -3.86 7.01
C THR A 100 -1.01 -2.83 6.25
N VAL A 101 -1.34 -3.09 4.98
CA VAL A 101 -2.19 -2.20 4.20
C VAL A 101 -3.59 -2.09 4.81
N LYS A 102 -4.21 -3.22 5.15
CA LYS A 102 -5.53 -3.22 5.80
C LYS A 102 -5.50 -2.46 7.13
N ALA A 103 -4.49 -2.70 7.96
CA ALA A 103 -4.33 -2.03 9.24
C ALA A 103 -4.19 -0.50 9.07
N ARG A 104 -3.34 -0.02 8.15
CA ARG A 104 -3.18 1.43 7.91
C ARG A 104 -4.47 2.08 7.41
N LYS A 105 -5.21 1.42 6.52
CA LYS A 105 -6.51 1.94 6.05
C LYS A 105 -7.54 2.03 7.17
N LEU A 106 -7.61 1.02 8.03
CA LEU A 106 -8.49 1.04 9.21
C LEU A 106 -8.07 2.12 10.20
N GLN A 107 -6.78 2.29 10.46
CA GLN A 107 -6.26 3.36 11.31
C GLN A 107 -6.60 4.75 10.77
N TYR A 108 -6.43 4.97 9.46
CA TYR A 108 -6.79 6.21 8.80
C TYR A 108 -8.29 6.48 8.85
N LEU A 109 -9.13 5.46 8.59
CA LEU A 109 -10.58 5.57 8.75
C LEU A 109 -10.94 5.92 10.20
N GLY A 110 -10.34 5.24 11.18
CA GLY A 110 -10.55 5.53 12.60
C GLY A 110 -10.06 6.92 13.01
N HIS A 111 -9.05 7.47 12.34
CA HIS A 111 -8.63 8.86 12.53
C HIS A 111 -9.67 9.84 11.99
N ILE A 112 -10.20 9.63 10.78
CA ILE A 112 -11.30 10.43 10.21
C ILE A 112 -12.52 10.38 11.11
N MET A 113 -12.91 9.19 11.58
CA MET A 113 -14.12 9.02 12.40
C MET A 113 -14.05 9.70 13.77
N ARG A 114 -12.83 9.92 14.29
CA ARG A 114 -12.59 10.64 15.56
C ARG A 114 -12.49 12.15 15.39
N ASN A 115 -12.44 12.65 14.16
CA ASN A 115 -12.46 14.08 13.93
C ASN A 115 -13.88 14.61 14.21
N GLU A 116 -14.01 15.54 15.15
CA GLU A 116 -15.28 16.19 15.50
C GLU A 116 -15.89 16.91 14.28
N ASN A 117 -15.01 17.41 13.41
CA ASN A 117 -15.36 18.17 12.20
C ASN A 117 -15.54 17.28 10.95
N ARG A 118 -15.63 15.95 11.14
CA ARG A 118 -15.75 14.91 10.09
C ARG A 118 -16.79 15.21 9.02
N TYR A 119 -17.88 15.88 9.41
CA TYR A 119 -19.00 16.17 8.53
C TYR A 119 -19.06 17.62 8.08
N GLU A 120 -18.21 18.51 8.57
CA GLU A 120 -18.31 19.94 8.25
C GLU A 120 -18.22 20.19 6.75
N LEU A 121 -17.30 19.52 6.06
CA LEU A 121 -17.20 19.64 4.60
C LEU A 121 -18.41 19.03 3.87
N LEU A 122 -18.93 17.90 4.34
CA LEU A 122 -20.11 17.27 3.75
C LEU A 122 -21.38 18.09 4.02
N GLN A 123 -21.48 18.72 5.20
CA GLN A 123 -22.56 19.61 5.58
C GLN A 123 -22.47 20.92 4.79
N ALA A 124 -21.26 21.48 4.62
CA ALA A 124 -21.01 22.64 3.78
C ALA A 124 -21.42 22.39 2.32
N ILE A 125 -21.03 21.23 1.75
CA ILE A 125 -21.41 20.84 0.39
C ILE A 125 -22.93 20.69 0.27
N LYS A 126 -23.58 19.95 1.18
CA LYS A 126 -25.04 19.82 1.20
C LYS A 126 -25.74 21.17 1.34
N SER A 127 -25.24 22.05 2.20
CA SER A 127 -25.81 23.38 2.40
C SER A 127 -25.65 24.27 1.17
N SER A 128 -24.53 24.17 0.44
CA SER A 128 -24.32 24.92 -0.81
C SER A 128 -25.19 24.40 -1.97
N GLU A 129 -25.47 23.10 -2.02
CA GLU A 129 -26.41 22.51 -3.00
C GLU A 129 -27.86 22.97 -2.71
N SER A 130 -28.26 22.99 -1.43
CA SER A 130 -29.58 23.48 -0.99
C SER A 130 -29.81 24.95 -1.39
N ILE A 131 -28.78 25.79 -1.19
CA ILE A 131 -28.82 27.21 -1.59
C ILE A 131 -28.99 27.35 -3.11
N SER A 132 -28.37 26.48 -3.93
CA SER A 132 -28.51 26.57 -5.38
C SER A 132 -29.87 26.14 -5.93
N GLU A 133 -30.63 25.33 -5.17
CA GLU A 133 -31.98 24.89 -5.51
C GLU A 133 -33.04 25.92 -5.11
N ASP A 134 -32.86 26.61 -3.98
CA ASP A 134 -33.74 27.71 -3.55
C ASP A 134 -33.66 28.93 -4.49
N TYR A 135 -32.50 29.20 -5.09
CA TYR A 135 -32.35 30.28 -6.09
C TYR A 135 -32.96 29.97 -7.47
N LYS A 136 -33.40 28.73 -7.72
CA LYS A 136 -34.01 28.34 -9.02
C LYS A 136 -35.53 28.54 -9.07
N VAL A 137 -36.16 28.90 -7.95
CA VAL A 137 -37.62 29.08 -7.83
C VAL A 137 -38.04 30.56 -7.99
N GLU A 138 -37.09 31.51 -7.94
CA GLU A 138 -37.38 32.95 -8.06
C GLU A 138 -37.08 33.57 -9.45
N GLU A 139 -36.86 32.77 -10.50
CA GLU A 139 -36.67 33.30 -11.86
C GLU A 139 -38.03 33.57 -12.55
N TYR A 140 -38.57 34.76 -12.25
CA TYR A 140 -39.60 35.60 -12.88
C TYR A 140 -40.88 35.00 -13.52
N PRO A 141 -42.07 35.51 -13.15
CA PRO A 141 -43.28 35.35 -13.94
C PRO A 141 -43.21 36.21 -15.21
N GLY A 142 -43.50 35.59 -16.35
CA GLY A 142 -43.76 36.23 -17.64
C GLY A 142 -44.85 35.48 -18.38
#